data_AF-A0A2G6RC42-F1
#
_entry.id   AF-A0A2G6RC42-F1
#
_cell.length_a   1.000
_cell.length_b   1.000
_cell.length_c   1.000
_cell.angle_alpha   90.00
_cell.angle_beta   90.00
_cell.angle_gamma   90.00
#
_symmetry.space_group_name_H-M   'P 1'
#
loop_
_entity.id
_entity.type
_entity.pdbx_description
1 polymer ?
#
loop_
_entity_poly.entity_id
_entity_poly.type
_entity_poly.pdbx_seq_one_letter_code
_entity_poly.pdbx_strand_id
1 'polypeptide(L)'
;CDCPAKDKLKAFNAAVEDLQDATFFLIQNREQFGINPYKIILAGSSAGAETILNAGYQPPYCYELDSGPVAYAGLISMAGAIPDTAVIYNESAVPTLFFHGTDDALVPYATAPHHYCKTSKAGYLVLNGAYTIAERLYQLGVPYWLHTTCGGGHEMAGKPMTEYFDVITDFCYHYVVQGEKEFRQTVVEGKEQSPDYETFNFCNLKTEPHE
;
A
#
# COMPACT_ATOMS: atom_id res chain seq x y z
N CYS A 1 -18.93 7.90 -4.97
CA CYS A 1 -19.90 7.50 -3.93
C CYS A 1 -21.08 6.68 -4.44
N ASP A 2 -21.30 6.60 -5.75
CA ASP A 2 -22.52 6.03 -6.31
C ASP A 2 -22.37 4.56 -6.74
N CYS A 3 -21.13 4.07 -6.92
CA CYS A 3 -20.86 2.65 -7.10
C CYS A 3 -21.09 1.88 -5.78
N PRO A 4 -21.98 0.87 -5.73
CA PRO A 4 -22.28 0.11 -4.52
C PRO A 4 -21.04 -0.51 -3.87
N ALA A 5 -20.96 -0.49 -2.54
CA ALA A 5 -19.83 -1.07 -1.80
C ALA A 5 -19.56 -2.54 -2.15
N LYS A 6 -20.62 -3.33 -2.37
CA LYS A 6 -20.51 -4.74 -2.80
C LYS A 6 -19.79 -4.87 -4.15
N ASP A 7 -20.04 -3.96 -5.09
CA ASP A 7 -19.43 -4.03 -6.41
C ASP A 7 -17.98 -3.52 -6.38
N LYS A 8 -17.65 -2.57 -5.49
CA LYS A 8 -16.25 -2.22 -5.18
C LYS A 8 -15.47 -3.42 -4.65
N LEU A 9 -16.02 -4.14 -3.68
CA LEU A 9 -15.38 -5.34 -3.10
C LEU A 9 -15.19 -6.45 -4.15
N LYS A 10 -16.17 -6.67 -5.03
CA LYS A 10 -16.00 -7.60 -6.17
C LYS A 10 -14.88 -7.17 -7.10
N ALA A 11 -14.77 -5.87 -7.39
CA ALA A 11 -13.70 -5.35 -8.24
C ALA A 11 -12.32 -5.58 -7.61
N PHE A 12 -12.17 -5.37 -6.30
CA PHE A 12 -10.94 -5.71 -5.58
C PHE A 12 -10.60 -7.19 -5.70
N ASN A 13 -11.56 -8.07 -5.42
CA ASN A 13 -11.33 -9.52 -5.49
C ASN A 13 -10.97 -9.98 -6.91
N ALA A 14 -11.67 -9.50 -7.93
CA ALA A 14 -11.36 -9.83 -9.33
C ALA A 14 -9.95 -9.35 -9.72
N ALA A 15 -9.55 -8.15 -9.30
CA ALA A 15 -8.20 -7.65 -9.55
C ALA A 15 -7.12 -8.46 -8.83
N VAL A 16 -7.41 -8.95 -7.62
CA VAL A 16 -6.52 -9.86 -6.87
C VAL A 16 -6.36 -11.19 -7.61
N GLU A 17 -7.47 -11.78 -8.08
CA GLU A 17 -7.47 -13.02 -8.88
C GLU A 17 -6.61 -12.86 -10.14
N ASP A 18 -6.84 -11.82 -10.94
CA ASP A 18 -6.08 -11.55 -12.15
C ASP A 18 -4.59 -11.34 -11.88
N LEU A 19 -4.24 -10.63 -10.79
CA LEU A 19 -2.85 -10.39 -10.40
C LEU A 19 -2.15 -11.67 -9.95
N GLN A 20 -2.84 -12.52 -9.17
CA GLN A 20 -2.29 -13.79 -8.71
C GLN A 20 -2.12 -14.77 -9.88
N ASP A 21 -3.04 -14.80 -10.85
CA ASP A 21 -2.91 -15.56 -12.09
C ASP A 21 -1.69 -15.10 -12.92
N ALA A 22 -1.52 -13.78 -13.07
CA ALA A 22 -0.37 -13.21 -13.76
C ALA A 22 0.94 -13.56 -13.06
N THR A 23 0.98 -13.49 -11.73
CA THR A 23 2.17 -13.84 -10.95
C THR A 23 2.46 -15.33 -11.05
N PHE A 24 1.43 -16.19 -10.99
CA PHE A 24 1.56 -17.62 -11.19
C PHE A 24 2.17 -17.95 -12.56
N PHE A 25 1.72 -17.29 -13.63
CA PHE A 25 2.31 -17.45 -14.95
C PHE A 25 3.81 -17.12 -14.95
N LEU A 26 4.23 -16.04 -14.29
CA LEU A 26 5.65 -15.70 -14.15
C LEU A 26 6.43 -16.76 -13.37
N ILE A 27 5.86 -17.31 -12.31
CA ILE A 27 6.49 -18.37 -11.49
C ILE A 27 6.65 -19.68 -12.26
N GLN A 28 5.66 -20.05 -13.08
CA GLN A 28 5.72 -21.25 -13.93
C GLN A 28 6.81 -21.13 -15.00
N ASN A 29 7.04 -19.92 -15.51
CA ASN A 29 8.02 -19.64 -16.56
C ASN A 29 9.32 -19.03 -16.00
N ARG A 30 9.59 -19.22 -14.70
CA ARG A 30 10.68 -18.55 -13.99
C ARG A 30 12.07 -18.80 -14.59
N GLU A 31 12.32 -20.01 -15.11
CA GLU A 31 13.61 -20.35 -15.74
C GLU A 31 13.82 -19.58 -17.04
N GLN A 32 12.75 -19.43 -17.83
CA GLN A 32 12.79 -18.67 -19.08
C GLN A 32 13.01 -17.17 -18.84
N PHE A 33 12.39 -16.62 -17.78
CA PHE A 33 12.45 -15.19 -17.48
C PHE A 33 13.55 -14.80 -16.50
N GLY A 34 14.30 -15.78 -15.94
CA GLY A 34 15.32 -15.52 -14.92
C GLY A 34 14.75 -14.95 -13.62
N ILE A 35 13.51 -15.32 -13.28
CA ILE A 35 12.80 -14.81 -12.10
C ILE A 35 13.12 -15.67 -10.89
N ASN A 36 13.45 -15.03 -9.76
CA ASN A 36 13.44 -15.71 -8.47
C ASN A 36 12.04 -15.60 -7.86
N PRO A 37 11.28 -16.71 -7.73
CA PRO A 37 9.91 -16.68 -7.23
C PRO A 37 9.81 -16.21 -5.77
N TYR A 38 10.91 -16.21 -5.02
CA TYR A 38 10.97 -15.72 -3.63
C TYR A 38 11.33 -14.24 -3.51
N LYS A 39 11.49 -13.51 -4.63
CA LYS A 39 11.92 -12.10 -4.66
C LYS A 39 10.99 -11.23 -5.54
N ILE A 40 9.74 -11.64 -5.68
CA ILE A 40 8.74 -10.87 -6.44
C ILE A 40 8.26 -9.70 -5.57
N ILE A 41 8.32 -8.48 -6.11
CA ILE A 41 7.83 -7.26 -5.48
C ILE A 41 6.64 -6.75 -6.29
N LEU A 42 5.55 -6.42 -5.61
CA LEU A 42 4.41 -5.78 -6.25
C LEU A 42 4.47 -4.26 -6.06
N ALA A 43 4.17 -3.51 -7.11
CA ALA A 43 4.05 -2.06 -7.06
C ALA A 43 2.74 -1.63 -7.71
N GLY A 44 2.03 -0.70 -7.08
CA GLY A 44 0.73 -0.24 -7.56
C GLY A 44 0.47 1.22 -7.22
N SER A 45 -0.36 1.86 -8.06
CA SER A 45 -0.79 3.25 -7.94
C SER A 45 -2.31 3.31 -7.84
N SER A 46 -2.85 4.07 -6.88
CA SER A 46 -4.30 4.25 -6.69
C SER A 46 -5.03 2.90 -6.62
N ALA A 47 -5.96 2.61 -7.52
CA ALA A 47 -6.62 1.31 -7.63
C ALA A 47 -5.65 0.11 -7.77
N GLY A 48 -4.50 0.30 -8.41
CA GLY A 48 -3.44 -0.71 -8.46
C GLY A 48 -2.76 -0.92 -7.10
N ALA A 49 -2.64 0.14 -6.29
CA ALA A 49 -2.13 0.05 -4.93
C ALA A 49 -3.14 -0.68 -4.01
N GLU A 50 -4.44 -0.43 -4.18
CA GLU A 50 -5.48 -1.22 -3.50
C GLU A 50 -5.38 -2.71 -3.88
N THR A 51 -5.15 -3.00 -5.16
CA THR A 51 -4.99 -4.38 -5.67
C THR A 51 -3.79 -5.08 -5.04
N ILE A 52 -2.60 -4.48 -5.10
CA ILE A 52 -1.37 -5.12 -4.60
C ILE A 52 -1.36 -5.27 -3.08
N LEU A 53 -2.01 -4.36 -2.33
CA LEU A 53 -2.16 -4.49 -0.88
C LEU A 53 -3.11 -5.63 -0.51
N ASN A 54 -4.26 -5.76 -1.20
CA ASN A 54 -5.17 -6.88 -0.96
C ASN A 54 -4.52 -8.21 -1.35
N ALA A 55 -3.86 -8.28 -2.51
CA ALA A 55 -3.20 -9.50 -2.97
C ALA A 55 -2.00 -9.88 -2.12
N GLY A 56 -1.24 -8.89 -1.63
CA GLY A 56 -0.01 -9.08 -0.88
C GLY A 56 -0.21 -9.63 0.53
N TYR A 57 -1.30 -9.22 1.20
CA TYR A 57 -1.62 -9.65 2.56
C TYR A 57 -2.67 -10.77 2.62
N GLN A 58 -3.22 -11.21 1.50
CA GLN A 58 -4.11 -12.37 1.47
C GLN A 58 -3.32 -13.61 1.06
N PRO A 59 -3.65 -14.79 1.62
CA PRO A 59 -3.13 -16.03 1.06
C PRO A 59 -3.58 -16.13 -0.39
N PRO A 60 -2.78 -16.73 -1.28
CA PRO A 60 -3.21 -16.92 -2.65
C PRO A 60 -4.46 -17.80 -2.67
N TYR A 61 -5.28 -17.61 -3.70
CA TYR A 61 -6.29 -18.60 -4.03
C TYR A 61 -5.63 -19.99 -4.15
N CYS A 62 -6.38 -21.05 -3.84
CA CYS A 62 -5.87 -22.43 -3.86
C CYS A 62 -5.47 -22.84 -5.28
N TYR A 63 -4.33 -22.37 -5.74
CA TYR A 63 -3.60 -22.92 -6.85
C TYR A 63 -2.93 -24.19 -6.29
N GLU A 64 -3.21 -25.35 -6.87
CA GLU A 64 -2.49 -26.59 -6.57
C GLU A 64 -1.06 -26.46 -7.12
N LEU A 65 -0.24 -25.65 -6.45
CA LEU A 65 1.11 -25.30 -6.88
C LEU A 65 2.08 -26.33 -6.34
N ASP A 66 2.61 -27.16 -7.24
CA ASP A 66 3.80 -27.97 -6.97
C ASP A 66 5.00 -27.10 -6.50
N SER A 67 4.98 -25.79 -6.83
CA SER A 67 5.98 -24.79 -6.42
C SER A 67 5.60 -23.97 -5.17
N GLY A 68 4.48 -24.28 -4.51
CA GLY A 68 3.98 -23.57 -3.33
C GLY A 68 3.21 -22.28 -3.64
N PRO A 69 2.52 -21.69 -2.64
CA PRO A 69 1.67 -20.50 -2.80
C PRO A 69 2.41 -19.31 -3.43
N VAL A 70 1.71 -18.52 -4.26
CA VAL A 70 2.20 -17.19 -4.68
C VAL A 70 2.44 -16.36 -3.42
N ALA A 71 3.69 -15.97 -3.19
CA ALA A 71 4.11 -15.14 -2.07
C ALA A 71 4.97 -13.98 -2.59
N TYR A 72 4.82 -12.82 -1.96
CA TYR A 72 5.50 -11.59 -2.36
C TYR A 72 6.54 -11.21 -1.32
N ALA A 73 7.70 -10.75 -1.78
CA ALA A 73 8.82 -10.40 -0.92
C ALA A 73 8.74 -8.95 -0.41
N GLY A 74 7.92 -8.12 -1.04
CA GLY A 74 7.61 -6.76 -0.60
C GLY A 74 6.55 -6.10 -1.46
N LEU A 75 5.98 -5.02 -0.94
CA LEU A 75 4.93 -4.24 -1.58
C LEU A 75 5.33 -2.75 -1.67
N ILE A 76 4.93 -2.09 -2.74
CA ILE A 76 5.11 -0.65 -2.95
C ILE A 76 3.75 -0.04 -3.30
N SER A 77 3.15 0.64 -2.34
CA SER A 77 1.82 1.24 -2.45
C SER A 77 1.92 2.74 -2.63
N MET A 78 1.37 3.25 -3.74
CA MET A 78 1.28 4.68 -4.02
C MET A 78 -0.19 5.10 -3.96
N ALA A 79 -0.60 5.73 -2.86
CA ALA A 79 -1.98 6.13 -2.54
C ALA A 79 -3.00 4.97 -2.58
N GLY A 80 -2.71 3.89 -1.85
CA GLY A 80 -3.58 2.71 -1.74
C GLY A 80 -4.21 2.54 -0.37
N ALA A 81 -5.27 1.74 -0.30
CA ALA A 81 -5.95 1.37 0.94
C ALA A 81 -6.61 -0.02 0.85
N ILE A 82 -6.96 -0.61 1.99
CA ILE A 82 -7.65 -1.92 2.06
C ILE A 82 -8.92 -1.87 2.93
N PRO A 83 -9.93 -2.71 2.63
CA PRO A 83 -11.19 -2.70 3.39
C PRO A 83 -11.06 -3.30 4.80
N ASP A 84 -10.11 -4.20 5.03
CA ASP A 84 -9.96 -4.89 6.30
C ASP A 84 -8.49 -5.14 6.63
N THR A 85 -8.01 -4.65 7.78
CA THR A 85 -6.64 -4.84 8.26
C THR A 85 -6.44 -6.18 8.97
N ALA A 86 -7.50 -6.94 9.27
CA ALA A 86 -7.40 -8.26 9.89
C ALA A 86 -6.71 -9.29 8.98
N VAL A 87 -6.71 -9.05 7.66
CA VAL A 87 -5.93 -9.84 6.69
C VAL A 87 -4.43 -9.66 6.88
N ILE A 88 -3.98 -8.65 7.62
CA ILE A 88 -2.57 -8.42 7.96
C ILE A 88 -2.29 -9.06 9.31
N TYR A 89 -1.67 -10.24 9.29
CA TYR A 89 -1.25 -11.02 10.45
C TYR A 89 0.17 -11.56 10.22
N ASN A 90 0.80 -12.18 11.22
CA ASN A 90 2.23 -12.50 11.20
C ASN A 90 2.69 -13.24 9.94
N GLU A 91 1.90 -14.17 9.42
CA GLU A 91 2.26 -14.99 8.27
C GLU A 91 1.93 -14.32 6.92
N SER A 92 1.04 -13.33 6.89
CA SER A 92 0.71 -12.59 5.65
C SER A 92 1.43 -11.26 5.51
N ALA A 93 1.89 -10.69 6.62
CA ALA A 93 2.52 -9.38 6.64
C ALA A 93 3.90 -9.44 5.99
N VAL A 94 4.12 -8.53 5.03
CA VAL A 94 5.35 -8.42 4.24
C VAL A 94 5.89 -6.99 4.29
N PRO A 95 7.22 -6.79 4.13
CA PRO A 95 7.78 -5.45 4.07
C PRO A 95 7.06 -4.58 3.05
N THR A 96 6.69 -3.36 3.44
CA THR A 96 5.91 -2.48 2.57
C THR A 96 6.41 -1.04 2.60
N LEU A 97 6.60 -0.47 1.42
CA LEU A 97 6.81 0.96 1.19
C LEU A 97 5.48 1.61 0.83
N PHE A 98 5.13 2.69 1.51
CA PHE A 98 3.95 3.49 1.25
C PHE A 98 4.32 4.90 0.84
N PHE A 99 3.65 5.43 -0.18
CA PHE A 99 3.63 6.85 -0.50
C PHE A 99 2.20 7.33 -0.44
N HIS A 100 1.92 8.34 0.38
CA HIS A 100 0.54 8.81 0.53
C HIS A 100 0.50 10.26 1.03
N GLY A 101 -0.39 11.05 0.44
CA GLY A 101 -0.67 12.41 0.90
C GLY A 101 -1.72 12.42 2.00
N THR A 102 -1.56 13.27 3.03
CA THR A 102 -2.51 13.34 4.16
C THR A 102 -3.90 13.83 3.76
N ASP A 103 -3.98 14.59 2.66
CA ASP A 103 -5.17 15.29 2.18
C ASP A 103 -5.69 14.67 0.89
N ASP A 104 -5.40 13.38 0.66
CA ASP A 104 -5.91 12.65 -0.49
C ASP A 104 -7.44 12.52 -0.39
N ALA A 105 -8.12 13.28 -1.24
CA ALA A 105 -9.58 13.34 -1.29
C ALA A 105 -10.26 12.08 -1.87
N LEU A 106 -9.50 11.16 -2.45
CA LEU A 106 -10.01 9.96 -3.12
C LEU A 106 -9.78 8.73 -2.26
N VAL A 107 -8.52 8.47 -1.92
CA VAL A 107 -8.11 7.30 -1.13
C VAL A 107 -7.60 7.78 0.22
N PRO A 108 -8.25 7.38 1.34
CA PRO A 108 -7.90 7.95 2.63
C PRO A 108 -6.48 7.57 3.06
N TYR A 109 -5.77 8.52 3.67
CA TYR A 109 -4.42 8.32 4.22
C TYR A 109 -4.42 7.39 5.44
N ALA A 110 -5.38 7.59 6.34
CA ALA A 110 -5.64 6.75 7.51
C ALA A 110 -6.96 5.96 7.31
N THR A 111 -7.74 5.77 8.36
CA THR A 111 -9.03 5.05 8.26
C THR A 111 -10.18 6.02 8.01
N ALA A 112 -10.75 5.99 6.81
CA ALA A 112 -11.92 6.80 6.49
C ALA A 112 -12.77 6.16 5.37
N PRO A 113 -13.98 6.68 5.11
CA PRO A 113 -14.78 6.24 3.97
C PRO A 113 -14.07 6.53 2.64
N HIS A 114 -14.09 5.57 1.71
CA HIS A 114 -13.58 5.73 0.35
C HIS A 114 -14.27 6.94 -0.34
N HIS A 115 -13.49 7.86 -0.94
CA HIS A 115 -13.96 9.18 -1.44
C HIS A 115 -14.72 10.02 -0.40
N TYR A 116 -14.49 9.80 0.89
CA TYR A 116 -15.14 10.51 2.00
C TYR A 116 -16.68 10.54 1.90
N CYS A 117 -17.25 9.46 1.37
CA CYS A 117 -18.68 9.34 1.15
C CYS A 117 -19.47 9.37 2.47
N LYS A 118 -20.65 10.02 2.44
CA LYS A 118 -21.62 9.94 3.54
C LYS A 118 -22.13 8.50 3.73
N THR A 119 -22.43 8.12 4.97
CA THR A 119 -22.96 6.79 5.34
C THR A 119 -24.24 6.40 4.59
N SER A 120 -25.01 7.37 4.12
CA SER A 120 -26.25 7.15 3.34
C SER A 120 -26.02 6.82 1.87
N LYS A 121 -24.79 6.90 1.36
CA LYS A 121 -24.47 6.63 -0.05
C LYS A 121 -24.23 5.13 -0.26
N ALA A 122 -24.70 4.60 -1.39
CA ALA A 122 -24.55 3.19 -1.75
C ALA A 122 -23.08 2.71 -1.77
N GLY A 123 -22.15 3.60 -2.12
CA GLY A 123 -20.72 3.33 -2.15
C GLY A 123 -19.97 3.60 -0.85
N TYR A 124 -20.67 3.80 0.26
CA TYR A 124 -20.05 3.93 1.58
C TYR A 124 -19.32 2.63 1.93
N LEU A 125 -18.00 2.71 2.00
CA LEU A 125 -17.09 1.64 2.36
C LEU A 125 -15.94 2.29 3.10
N VAL A 126 -15.66 1.85 4.33
CA VAL A 126 -14.48 2.30 5.07
C VAL A 126 -13.26 1.58 4.50
N LEU A 127 -12.20 2.33 4.26
CA LEU A 127 -10.90 1.81 3.87
C LEU A 127 -9.83 2.28 4.86
N ASN A 128 -8.75 1.51 4.93
CA ASN A 128 -7.60 1.76 5.78
C ASN A 128 -6.39 2.05 4.88
N GLY A 129 -5.94 3.30 4.89
CA GLY A 129 -4.83 3.78 4.09
C GLY A 129 -3.45 3.44 4.65
N ALA A 130 -2.44 4.02 4.01
CA ALA A 130 -1.03 3.82 4.33
C ALA A 130 -0.69 3.97 5.82
N TYR A 131 -1.23 4.99 6.51
CA TYR A 131 -0.94 5.23 7.92
C TYR A 131 -1.44 4.07 8.80
N THR A 132 -2.72 3.71 8.67
CA THR A 132 -3.32 2.61 9.45
C THR A 132 -2.63 1.28 9.16
N ILE A 133 -2.29 1.02 7.90
CA ILE A 133 -1.58 -0.21 7.51
C ILE A 133 -0.16 -0.23 8.12
N ALA A 134 0.56 0.89 8.07
CA ALA A 134 1.89 1.01 8.67
C ALA A 134 1.87 0.80 10.19
N GLU A 135 0.87 1.35 10.90
CA GLU A 135 0.66 1.07 12.33
C GLU A 135 0.42 -0.42 12.60
N ARG A 136 -0.33 -1.09 11.73
CA ARG A 136 -0.54 -2.54 11.82
C ARG A 136 0.75 -3.32 11.63
N LEU A 137 1.59 -2.97 10.64
CA LEU A 137 2.89 -3.60 10.43
C LEU A 137 3.84 -3.36 11.61
N TYR A 138 3.83 -2.15 12.18
CA TYR A 138 4.57 -1.83 13.39
C TYR A 138 4.20 -2.75 14.56
N GLN A 139 2.90 -2.95 14.81
CA GLN A 139 2.42 -3.84 15.88
C GLN A 139 2.86 -5.30 15.69
N LEU A 140 2.99 -5.76 14.44
CA LEU A 140 3.44 -7.11 14.10
C LEU A 140 4.97 -7.23 14.05
N GLY A 141 5.71 -6.13 14.21
CA GLY A 141 7.17 -6.11 14.11
C GLY A 141 7.67 -6.33 12.68
N VAL A 142 6.84 -6.02 11.67
CA VAL A 142 7.18 -6.19 10.25
C VAL A 142 7.74 -4.89 9.68
N PRO A 143 8.91 -4.92 9.00
CA PRO A 143 9.55 -3.73 8.48
C PRO A 143 8.65 -2.95 7.52
N TYR A 144 8.68 -1.63 7.59
CA TYR A 144 7.96 -0.78 6.64
C TYR A 144 8.68 0.53 6.43
N TRP A 145 8.35 1.20 5.34
CA TRP A 145 8.71 2.59 5.10
C TRP A 145 7.45 3.38 4.75
N LEU A 146 7.05 4.30 5.62
CA LEU A 146 5.93 5.21 5.36
C LEU A 146 6.47 6.57 4.91
N HIS A 147 6.24 6.91 3.65
CA HIS A 147 6.60 8.19 3.06
C HIS A 147 5.36 9.08 2.92
N THR A 148 5.21 10.01 3.87
CA THR A 148 4.05 10.89 3.99
C THR A 148 4.33 12.25 3.39
N THR A 149 3.39 12.76 2.59
CA THR A 149 3.42 14.15 2.12
C THR A 149 2.30 14.94 2.80
N CYS A 150 2.68 15.85 3.70
CA CYS A 150 1.76 16.69 4.46
C CYS A 150 1.03 17.67 3.55
N GLY A 151 -0.30 17.73 3.64
CA GLY A 151 -1.13 18.51 2.71
C GLY A 151 -1.07 18.03 1.25
N GLY A 152 -0.39 16.91 1.00
CA GLY A 152 -0.37 16.25 -0.31
C GLY A 152 -1.69 15.54 -0.56
N GLY A 153 -2.13 15.53 -1.81
CA GLY A 153 -3.34 14.84 -2.24
C GLY A 153 -3.04 13.55 -3.01
N HIS A 154 -3.97 13.21 -3.91
CA HIS A 154 -3.90 11.98 -4.72
C HIS A 154 -2.76 11.99 -5.76
N GLU A 155 -2.04 13.10 -5.95
CA GLU A 155 -0.84 13.13 -6.80
C GLU A 155 0.26 12.18 -6.31
N MET A 156 0.24 11.77 -5.04
CA MET A 156 1.16 10.75 -4.51
C MET A 156 0.92 9.36 -5.09
N ALA A 157 -0.19 9.14 -5.81
CA ALA A 157 -0.36 7.96 -6.65
C ALA A 157 0.61 7.95 -7.84
N GLY A 158 1.04 9.13 -8.32
CA GLY A 158 1.84 9.28 -9.53
C GLY A 158 3.29 9.70 -9.29
N LYS A 159 3.49 10.72 -8.45
CA LYS A 159 4.79 11.35 -8.20
C LYS A 159 5.93 10.39 -7.86
N PRO A 160 5.74 9.34 -7.04
CA PRO A 160 6.86 8.48 -6.64
C PRO A 160 7.55 7.76 -7.80
N MET A 161 6.84 7.52 -8.91
CA MET A 161 7.43 6.87 -10.09
C MET A 161 8.51 7.72 -10.77
N THR A 162 8.58 9.02 -10.47
CA THR A 162 9.56 9.95 -11.06
C THR A 162 10.34 10.73 -10.01
N GLU A 163 9.68 11.26 -8.98
CA GLU A 163 10.27 12.16 -7.97
C GLU A 163 10.93 11.39 -6.82
N TYR A 164 10.52 10.13 -6.58
CA TYR A 164 11.00 9.30 -5.46
C TYR A 164 11.39 7.90 -5.93
N PHE A 165 11.88 7.78 -7.16
CA PHE A 165 12.28 6.49 -7.72
C PHE A 165 13.50 5.91 -6.98
N ASP A 166 14.37 6.77 -6.46
CA ASP A 166 15.48 6.42 -5.57
C ASP A 166 14.98 5.73 -4.29
N VAL A 167 13.96 6.28 -3.63
CA VAL A 167 13.32 5.67 -2.45
C VAL A 167 12.75 4.28 -2.78
N ILE A 168 12.14 4.13 -3.95
CA ILE A 168 11.66 2.82 -4.45
C ILE A 168 12.82 1.83 -4.60
N THR A 169 13.92 2.25 -5.23
CA THR A 169 15.10 1.38 -5.42
C THR A 169 15.77 1.02 -4.10
N ASP A 170 15.87 1.96 -3.16
CA ASP A 170 16.42 1.74 -1.84
C ASP A 170 15.60 0.74 -1.05
N PHE A 171 14.26 0.86 -1.09
CA PHE A 171 13.38 -0.13 -0.47
C PHE A 171 13.61 -1.53 -1.06
N CYS A 172 13.60 -1.66 -2.39
CA CYS A 172 13.85 -2.93 -3.06
C CYS A 172 15.19 -3.55 -2.62
N TYR A 173 16.24 -2.75 -2.50
CA TYR A 173 17.55 -3.25 -2.10
C TYR A 173 17.62 -3.59 -0.60
N HIS A 174 17.32 -2.64 0.28
CA HIS A 174 17.54 -2.78 1.72
C HIS A 174 16.52 -3.72 2.37
N TYR A 175 15.23 -3.57 2.06
CA TYR A 175 14.17 -4.34 2.71
C TYR A 175 14.01 -5.72 2.07
N VAL A 176 14.10 -5.82 0.75
CA VAL A 176 13.82 -7.08 0.03
C VAL A 176 15.08 -7.88 -0.27
N VAL A 177 16.14 -7.26 -0.82
CA VAL A 177 17.38 -7.99 -1.16
C VAL A 177 18.20 -8.29 0.10
N GLN A 178 18.49 -7.27 0.92
CA GLN A 178 19.30 -7.43 2.15
C GLN A 178 18.49 -7.95 3.35
N GLY A 179 17.17 -7.76 3.37
CA GLY A 179 16.33 -8.23 4.47
C GLY A 179 16.47 -7.39 5.75
N GLU A 180 16.78 -6.10 5.61
CA GLU A 180 16.87 -5.17 6.73
C GLU A 180 15.54 -5.04 7.46
N LYS A 181 15.62 -4.91 8.79
CA LYS A 181 14.45 -4.89 9.68
C LYS A 181 14.13 -3.50 10.21
N GLU A 182 14.23 -2.49 9.35
CA GLU A 182 14.03 -1.10 9.73
C GLU A 182 12.55 -0.69 9.70
N PHE A 183 12.14 0.14 10.65
CA PHE A 183 10.89 0.91 10.58
C PHE A 183 11.26 2.34 10.24
N ARG A 184 10.82 2.83 9.08
CA ARG A 184 11.18 4.16 8.59
C ARG A 184 9.94 5.00 8.35
N GLN A 185 10.00 6.26 8.78
CA GLN A 185 9.01 7.27 8.46
C GLN A 185 9.72 8.46 7.82
N THR A 186 9.26 8.85 6.63
CA THR A 186 9.71 10.07 5.94
C THR A 186 8.52 11.00 5.87
N VAL A 187 8.68 12.23 6.35
CA VAL A 187 7.64 13.26 6.32
C VAL A 187 8.14 14.39 5.43
N VAL A 188 7.43 14.65 4.35
CA VAL A 188 7.70 15.74 3.41
C VAL A 188 6.66 16.83 3.62
N GLU A 189 7.13 18.07 3.83
CA GLU A 189 6.27 19.25 3.85
C GLU A 189 5.72 19.50 2.44
N GLY A 190 4.40 19.44 2.28
CA GLY A 190 3.70 19.81 1.06
C GLY A 190 2.94 21.12 1.24
N LYS A 191 1.62 21.01 1.45
CA LYS A 191 0.74 22.16 1.70
C LYS A 191 0.32 22.19 3.17
N GLU A 192 -0.28 23.29 3.59
CA GLU A 192 -1.01 23.33 4.86
C GLU A 192 -2.14 22.29 4.84
N GLN A 193 -2.22 21.49 5.90
CA GLN A 193 -3.26 20.45 6.03
C GLN A 193 -4.65 21.09 6.06
N SER A 194 -5.55 20.57 5.25
CA SER A 194 -6.95 20.97 5.24
C SER A 194 -7.66 20.48 6.51
N PRO A 195 -8.49 21.32 7.16
CA PRO A 195 -9.30 20.89 8.30
C PRO A 195 -10.42 19.89 7.91
N ASP A 196 -10.64 19.68 6.61
CA ASP A 196 -11.62 18.71 6.11
C ASP A 196 -11.17 17.25 6.30
N TYR A 197 -9.87 17.03 6.56
CA TYR A 197 -9.27 15.72 6.78
C TYR A 197 -8.71 15.61 8.20
N GLU A 198 -8.38 14.38 8.60
CA GLU A 198 -7.67 14.16 9.86
C GLU A 198 -6.32 14.86 9.82
N THR A 199 -5.99 15.60 10.88
CA THR A 199 -4.74 16.35 10.96
C THR A 199 -3.72 15.58 11.78
N PHE A 200 -2.49 15.56 11.31
CA PHE A 200 -1.41 14.80 11.95
C PHE A 200 -0.37 15.75 12.56
N ASN A 201 -0.04 15.53 13.83
CA ASN A 201 0.90 16.39 14.56
C ASN A 201 2.29 16.43 13.92
N PHE A 202 2.76 15.32 13.34
CA PHE A 202 4.05 15.26 12.63
C PHE A 202 4.09 16.14 11.38
N CYS A 203 2.94 16.57 10.86
CA CYS A 203 2.83 17.52 9.75
C CYS A 203 2.73 19.00 10.21
N ASN A 204 2.64 19.24 11.51
CA ASN A 204 2.55 20.58 12.11
C ASN A 204 3.86 20.99 12.80
N LEU A 205 4.84 20.09 12.88
CA LEU A 205 6.18 20.40 13.34
C LEU A 205 6.87 21.23 12.26
N LYS A 206 6.72 22.56 12.35
CA LYS A 206 7.64 23.46 11.64
C LYS A 206 9.03 23.04 12.05
N THR A 207 9.85 22.63 11.10
CA THR A 207 11.28 22.46 11.32
C THR A 207 11.79 23.77 11.92
N GLU A 208 12.13 23.77 13.22
CA GLU A 208 12.91 24.88 13.76
C GLU A 208 14.21 24.90 12.95
N PRO A 209 14.60 26.06 12.38
CA PRO A 209 15.89 26.14 11.73
C PRO A 209 16.93 25.85 12.79
N HIS A 210 17.70 24.77 12.60
CA HIS A 210 18.89 24.54 13.38
C HIS A 210 19.81 25.76 13.19
N GLU A 211 19.93 26.59 14.22
CA GLU A 211 21.00 27.58 14.39
C GLU A 211 22.37 26.91 14.57
#